data_AF-A0A177CW59-F1
#
_entry.id   AF-A0A177CW59-F1
#
_cell.length_a   1.000
_cell.length_b   1.000
_cell.length_c   1.000
_cell.angle_alpha   90.00
_cell.angle_beta   90.00
_cell.angle_gamma   90.00
#
_symmetry.space_group_name_H-M   'P 1'
#
loop_
_entity.id
_entity.type
_entity.pdbx_description
1 polymer ?
#
loop_
_entity_poly.entity_id
_entity_poly.type
_entity_poly.pdbx_seq_one_letter_code
_entity_poly.pdbx_strand_id
1 'polypeptide(L)'
;MAGTYHKDESNTVNRYKHQATYDVDTIHAIVNSTPVLHVSFVPDTSVPVPVVLPMIGQIGHYPSDSESHCYLHGYVSSRLMNLAASPPGIPLCVAATKVDGFVLTLTPNTHNYNYRSAILHGHGTVVSSDEEKLWAMQLVTNSVVPERYENSRVPPDNAEMQSTQILKMRIESASGKVREGVPEDERKDMKRDDVLDSVWTGVIPVYEKLGEPVGGPYNRVKEVPEHVRRFVDGENARRWTYAVEASRKPAPVKRVKKQNQVE
;
A
#
# COMPACT_ATOMS: atom_id res chain seq x y z
N MET A 1 -9.87 -17.28 9.41
CA MET A 1 -8.61 -17.96 9.08
C MET A 1 -7.90 -17.09 8.07
N ALA A 2 -6.62 -16.75 8.31
CA ALA A 2 -5.86 -15.91 7.40
C ALA A 2 -5.81 -16.57 6.01
N GLY A 3 -6.42 -15.91 5.02
CA GLY A 3 -6.44 -16.38 3.64
C GLY A 3 -5.09 -16.16 2.97
N THR A 4 -4.77 -16.93 1.94
CA THR A 4 -3.63 -16.65 1.07
C THR A 4 -4.11 -16.55 -0.37
N TYR A 5 -3.56 -15.59 -1.12
CA TYR A 5 -3.79 -15.49 -2.55
C TYR A 5 -3.14 -16.67 -3.27
N HIS A 6 -3.87 -17.25 -4.22
CA HIS A 6 -3.33 -18.27 -5.09
C HIS A 6 -2.13 -17.73 -5.89
N LYS A 7 -1.16 -18.60 -6.14
CA LYS A 7 0.06 -18.25 -6.87
C LYS A 7 -0.03 -18.74 -8.30
N ASP A 8 0.21 -17.83 -9.24
CA ASP A 8 0.29 -18.11 -10.66
C ASP A 8 1.56 -17.48 -11.25
N GLU A 9 1.72 -17.56 -12.57
CA GLU A 9 2.89 -17.01 -13.26
C GLU A 9 2.97 -15.47 -13.18
N SER A 10 1.83 -14.79 -13.05
CA SER A 10 1.72 -13.33 -13.05
C SER A 10 2.06 -12.69 -11.70
N ASN A 11 1.81 -13.38 -10.57
CA ASN A 11 2.07 -12.84 -9.23
C ASN A 11 3.23 -13.52 -8.49
N THR A 12 3.82 -14.59 -9.04
CA THR A 12 4.91 -15.30 -8.35
C THR A 12 6.18 -14.45 -8.28
N VAL A 13 6.54 -14.04 -7.07
CA VAL A 13 7.80 -13.33 -6.79
C VAL A 13 8.99 -14.27 -7.04
N ASN A 14 9.86 -13.91 -7.98
CA ASN A 14 11.01 -14.74 -8.38
C ASN A 14 12.32 -14.38 -7.68
N ARG A 15 12.56 -13.09 -7.39
CA ARG A 15 13.78 -12.59 -6.74
C ARG A 15 13.54 -12.27 -5.27
N TYR A 16 14.40 -12.77 -4.38
CA TYR A 16 14.26 -12.68 -2.92
C TYR A 16 12.95 -13.30 -2.41
N LYS A 17 12.69 -14.57 -2.77
CA LYS A 17 11.44 -15.29 -2.45
C LYS A 17 11.12 -15.35 -0.95
N HIS A 18 12.14 -15.34 -0.09
CA HIS A 18 11.97 -15.33 1.38
C HIS A 18 11.34 -14.03 1.92
N GLN A 19 11.30 -12.96 1.10
CA GLN A 19 10.62 -11.69 1.42
C GLN A 19 9.18 -11.66 0.88
N ALA A 20 8.78 -12.65 0.08
CA ALA A 20 7.45 -12.66 -0.52
C ALA A 20 6.41 -13.12 0.51
N THR A 21 5.24 -12.50 0.47
CA THR A 21 4.05 -12.93 1.19
C THR A 21 2.86 -12.98 0.23
N TYR A 22 1.96 -13.91 0.47
CA TYR A 22 0.66 -14.00 -0.22
C TYR A 22 -0.48 -13.96 0.78
N ASP A 23 -0.16 -13.66 2.04
CA ASP A 23 -1.13 -13.49 3.13
C ASP A 23 -2.05 -12.31 2.84
N VAL A 24 -3.36 -12.59 2.82
CA VAL A 24 -4.40 -11.62 2.48
C VAL A 24 -4.35 -10.43 3.42
N ASP A 25 -4.29 -10.69 4.74
CA ASP A 25 -4.33 -9.65 5.77
C ASP A 25 -3.11 -8.72 5.66
N THR A 26 -1.92 -9.28 5.45
CA THR A 26 -0.68 -8.51 5.26
C THR A 26 -0.76 -7.63 4.00
N ILE A 27 -1.21 -8.19 2.88
CA ILE A 27 -1.33 -7.46 1.61
C ILE A 27 -2.34 -6.33 1.75
N HIS A 28 -3.51 -6.60 2.34
CA HIS A 28 -4.56 -5.61 2.55
C HIS A 28 -4.09 -4.51 3.49
N ALA A 29 -3.38 -4.85 4.56
CA ALA A 29 -2.81 -3.87 5.49
C ALA A 29 -1.77 -2.95 4.81
N ILE A 30 -0.97 -3.47 3.87
CA ILE A 30 -0.02 -2.64 3.10
C ILE A 30 -0.79 -1.65 2.22
N VAL A 31 -1.78 -2.12 1.47
CA VAL A 31 -2.61 -1.25 0.61
C VAL A 31 -3.32 -0.19 1.44
N ASN A 32 -3.99 -0.60 2.52
CA ASN A 32 -4.79 0.29 3.35
C ASN A 32 -3.98 1.25 4.23
N SER A 33 -2.67 1.05 4.34
CA SER A 33 -1.75 2.00 5.01
C SER A 33 -0.96 2.88 4.04
N THR A 34 -1.25 2.78 2.74
CA THR A 34 -0.61 3.56 1.68
C THR A 34 -1.58 4.65 1.19
N PRO A 35 -1.28 5.94 1.43
CA PRO A 35 -2.21 7.03 1.07
C PRO A 35 -2.46 7.19 -0.44
N VAL A 36 -1.50 6.78 -1.28
CA VAL A 36 -1.57 6.90 -2.74
C VAL A 36 -1.27 5.56 -3.38
N LEU A 37 -2.25 5.02 -4.11
CA LEU A 37 -2.10 3.81 -4.90
C LEU A 37 -1.69 4.18 -6.33
N HIS A 38 -0.80 3.39 -6.92
CA HIS A 38 -0.41 3.55 -8.33
C HIS A 38 -1.21 2.57 -9.17
N VAL A 39 -2.22 3.08 -9.87
CA VAL A 39 -3.17 2.29 -10.65
C VAL A 39 -2.72 2.28 -12.10
N SER A 40 -2.29 1.11 -12.58
CA SER A 40 -1.75 0.91 -13.91
C SER A 40 -2.75 0.16 -14.79
N PHE A 41 -2.90 0.62 -16.03
CA PHE A 41 -3.78 -0.01 -17.02
C PHE A 41 -3.30 0.28 -18.44
N VAL A 42 -3.72 -0.54 -19.38
CA VAL A 42 -3.49 -0.32 -20.81
C VAL A 42 -4.79 0.22 -21.41
N PRO A 43 -4.84 1.49 -21.84
CA PRO A 43 -6.10 2.11 -22.20
C PRO A 43 -6.60 1.72 -23.60
N ASP A 44 -5.71 1.22 -24.45
CA ASP A 44 -5.96 0.71 -25.79
C ASP A 44 -4.83 -0.29 -26.08
N THR A 45 -5.17 -1.51 -26.51
CA THR A 45 -4.19 -2.56 -26.80
C THR A 45 -3.31 -2.23 -28.01
N SER A 46 -3.71 -1.27 -28.84
CA SER A 46 -2.88 -0.71 -29.91
C SER A 46 -1.86 0.32 -29.43
N VAL A 47 -2.03 0.85 -28.21
CA VAL A 47 -1.09 1.79 -27.60
C VAL A 47 -0.11 1.00 -26.71
N PRO A 48 1.19 0.96 -27.04
CA PRO A 48 2.13 0.04 -26.38
C PRO A 48 2.57 0.49 -24.98
N VAL A 49 2.10 1.63 -24.48
CA VAL A 49 2.58 2.23 -23.23
C VAL A 49 1.48 2.16 -22.16
N PRO A 50 1.73 1.52 -21.00
CA PRO A 50 0.79 1.52 -19.89
C PRO A 50 0.67 2.92 -19.29
N VAL A 51 -0.53 3.25 -18.83
CA VAL A 51 -0.80 4.46 -18.05
C VAL A 51 -0.70 4.10 -16.57
N VAL A 52 -0.12 4.99 -15.77
CA VAL A 52 -0.10 4.89 -14.30
C VAL A 52 -0.72 6.14 -13.71
N LEU A 53 -1.78 5.98 -12.92
CA LEU A 53 -2.46 7.07 -12.22
C LEU A 53 -2.23 6.95 -10.70
N PRO A 54 -1.76 8.02 -10.03
CA PRO A 54 -1.83 8.09 -8.58
C PRO A 54 -3.29 8.33 -8.16
N MET A 55 -3.84 7.42 -7.37
CA MET A 55 -5.25 7.46 -6.95
C MET A 55 -5.39 7.19 -5.46
N ILE A 56 -6.43 7.76 -4.85
CA ILE A 56 -6.88 7.38 -3.51
C ILE A 56 -7.74 6.12 -3.67
N GLY A 57 -7.45 5.11 -2.85
CA GLY A 57 -8.25 3.90 -2.81
C GLY A 57 -8.09 3.16 -1.50
N GLN A 58 -9.00 2.20 -1.29
CA GLN A 58 -9.06 1.42 -0.07
C GLN A 58 -9.60 0.03 -0.38
N ILE A 59 -9.03 -1.00 0.25
CA ILE A 59 -9.63 -2.34 0.25
C ILE A 59 -10.70 -2.41 1.33
N GLY A 60 -11.88 -2.88 0.96
CA GLY A 60 -12.99 -3.10 1.87
C GLY A 60 -13.91 -4.22 1.41
N HIS A 61 -14.79 -4.66 2.30
CA HIS A 61 -15.77 -5.71 2.05
C HIS A 61 -17.18 -5.11 2.11
N TYR A 62 -17.83 -4.96 0.95
CA TYR A 62 -19.21 -4.53 0.89
C TYR A 62 -20.12 -5.71 1.31
N PRO A 63 -21.17 -5.51 2.14
CA PRO A 63 -21.88 -6.62 2.78
C PRO A 63 -22.47 -7.69 1.85
N SER A 64 -22.82 -7.33 0.61
CA SER A 64 -23.36 -8.28 -0.37
C SER A 64 -22.30 -9.08 -1.12
N ASP A 65 -21.01 -8.75 -0.98
CA ASP A 65 -19.93 -9.45 -1.64
C ASP A 65 -19.50 -10.70 -0.85
N SER A 66 -18.97 -11.69 -1.55
CA SER A 66 -18.29 -12.83 -0.91
C SER A 66 -16.85 -12.54 -0.49
N GLU A 67 -16.25 -11.48 -1.05
CA GLU A 67 -14.84 -11.15 -0.89
C GLU A 67 -14.58 -9.64 -0.84
N SER A 68 -13.39 -9.26 -0.36
CA SER A 68 -12.96 -7.87 -0.34
C SER A 68 -12.53 -7.38 -1.72
N HIS A 69 -12.80 -6.11 -2.01
CA HIS A 69 -12.48 -5.46 -3.27
C HIS A 69 -11.66 -4.20 -3.01
N CYS A 70 -10.88 -3.76 -4.01
CA CYS A 70 -10.19 -2.47 -3.96
C CYS A 70 -11.08 -1.39 -4.58
N TYR A 71 -11.51 -0.41 -3.78
CA TYR A 71 -12.34 0.70 -4.22
C TYR A 71 -11.45 1.92 -4.51
N LEU A 72 -11.54 2.46 -5.72
CA LEU A 72 -10.75 3.59 -6.20
C LEU A 72 -11.67 4.78 -6.48
N HIS A 73 -11.36 5.93 -5.89
CA HIS A 73 -12.13 7.15 -6.13
C HIS A 73 -11.66 7.85 -7.41
N GLY A 74 -12.59 8.33 -8.23
CA GLY A 74 -12.27 9.14 -9.40
C GLY A 74 -13.41 10.01 -9.89
N TYR A 75 -13.10 10.86 -10.85
CA TYR A 75 -14.07 11.72 -11.51
C TYR A 75 -14.79 10.96 -12.63
N VAL A 76 -16.10 11.18 -12.76
CA VAL A 76 -16.96 10.47 -13.72
C VAL A 76 -16.45 10.51 -15.15
N SER A 77 -15.89 11.65 -15.60
CA SER A 77 -15.41 11.79 -16.98
C SER A 77 -13.96 11.34 -17.18
N SER A 78 -13.31 10.74 -16.17
CA SER A 78 -11.93 10.28 -16.33
C SER A 78 -11.86 9.13 -17.31
N ARG A 79 -10.78 9.08 -18.11
CA ARG A 79 -10.56 8.05 -19.12
C ARG A 79 -10.68 6.64 -18.54
N LEU A 80 -10.14 6.42 -17.34
CA LEU A 80 -10.21 5.15 -16.63
C LEU A 80 -11.67 4.74 -16.34
N MET A 81 -12.50 5.65 -15.81
CA MET A 81 -13.91 5.35 -15.51
C MET A 81 -14.71 5.02 -16.76
N ASN A 82 -14.47 5.75 -17.85
CA ASN A 82 -15.13 5.49 -19.13
C ASN A 82 -14.76 4.10 -19.69
N LEU A 83 -13.47 3.72 -19.62
CA LEU A 83 -13.00 2.41 -20.08
C LEU A 83 -13.53 1.26 -19.22
N ALA A 84 -13.81 1.51 -17.94
CA ALA A 84 -14.31 0.51 -17.01
C ALA A 84 -15.85 0.39 -16.98
N ALA A 85 -16.58 1.24 -17.71
CA ALA A 85 -18.03 1.34 -17.62
C ALA A 85 -18.78 0.14 -18.21
N SER A 86 -18.16 -0.61 -19.14
CA SER A 86 -18.78 -1.75 -19.81
C SER A 86 -18.18 -3.08 -19.32
N PRO A 87 -18.97 -4.15 -19.18
CA PRO A 87 -18.45 -5.49 -18.93
C PRO A 87 -17.44 -5.92 -20.00
N PRO A 88 -16.38 -6.66 -19.63
CA PRO A 88 -16.08 -7.23 -18.31
C PRO A 88 -15.40 -6.27 -17.32
N GLY A 89 -15.35 -4.96 -17.62
CA GLY A 89 -14.51 -3.99 -16.92
C GLY A 89 -13.13 -3.87 -17.56
N ILE A 90 -12.20 -3.22 -16.87
CA ILE A 90 -10.83 -3.01 -17.35
C ILE A 90 -9.82 -3.79 -16.50
N PRO A 91 -8.85 -4.49 -17.10
CA PRO A 91 -7.73 -5.08 -16.37
C PRO A 91 -6.88 -3.99 -15.68
N LEU A 92 -6.59 -4.18 -14.40
CA LEU A 92 -5.83 -3.26 -13.57
C LEU A 92 -4.65 -3.97 -12.88
N CYS A 93 -3.56 -3.23 -12.72
CA CYS A 93 -2.49 -3.52 -11.78
C CYS A 93 -2.41 -2.39 -10.76
N VAL A 94 -2.61 -2.66 -9.48
CA VAL A 94 -2.55 -1.65 -8.42
C VAL A 94 -1.33 -1.92 -7.53
N ALA A 95 -0.46 -0.92 -7.42
CA ALA A 95 0.73 -0.99 -6.59
C ALA A 95 0.63 -0.06 -5.37
N ALA A 96 0.94 -0.62 -4.20
CA ALA A 96 1.13 0.10 -2.94
C ALA A 96 2.56 -0.15 -2.45
N THR A 97 3.26 0.88 -1.97
CA THR A 97 4.63 0.76 -1.45
C THR A 97 4.88 1.74 -0.32
N LYS A 98 5.54 1.26 0.73
CA LYS A 98 6.08 2.08 1.83
C LYS A 98 7.56 1.80 2.01
N VAL A 99 8.35 2.86 2.14
CA VAL A 99 9.75 2.77 2.53
C VAL A 99 9.84 2.98 4.03
N ASP A 100 10.39 1.99 4.72
CA ASP A 100 10.45 1.92 6.19
C ASP A 100 11.89 2.11 6.73
N GLY A 101 12.90 2.11 5.85
CA GLY A 101 14.27 2.47 6.24
C GLY A 101 15.32 2.34 5.13
N PHE A 102 16.44 3.06 5.26
CA PHE A 102 17.62 2.94 4.40
C PHE A 102 18.62 2.00 5.05
N VAL A 103 18.95 0.89 4.39
CA VAL A 103 19.92 -0.09 4.88
C VAL A 103 21.26 0.18 4.23
N LEU A 104 22.18 0.70 5.04
CA LEU A 104 23.54 1.05 4.66
C LEU A 104 24.47 -0.09 5.08
N THR A 105 25.34 -0.50 4.16
CA THR A 105 26.16 -1.72 4.20
C THR A 105 27.62 -1.38 3.92
N LEU A 106 28.53 -2.32 4.14
CA LEU A 106 29.98 -2.12 3.91
C LEU A 106 30.35 -1.92 2.44
N THR A 107 29.50 -2.35 1.50
CA THR A 107 29.73 -2.16 0.06
C THR A 107 28.54 -1.50 -0.64
N PRO A 108 28.77 -0.71 -1.72
CA PRO A 108 27.68 -0.10 -2.48
C PRO A 108 26.66 -1.10 -3.04
N ASN A 109 27.11 -2.32 -3.36
CA ASN A 109 26.28 -3.32 -4.04
C ASN A 109 25.26 -4.00 -3.10
N THR A 110 25.47 -3.92 -1.80
CA THR A 110 24.62 -4.56 -0.79
C THR A 110 23.62 -3.61 -0.13
N HIS A 111 23.68 -2.30 -0.44
CA HIS A 111 22.72 -1.31 0.05
C HIS A 111 21.28 -1.70 -0.31
N ASN A 112 20.35 -1.36 0.57
CA ASN A 112 18.95 -1.76 0.39
C ASN A 112 17.98 -0.82 1.11
N TYR A 113 16.69 -1.14 1.01
CA TYR A 113 15.62 -0.51 1.76
C TYR A 113 14.97 -1.54 2.69
N ASN A 114 14.57 -1.13 3.89
CA ASN A 114 13.44 -1.77 4.53
C ASN A 114 12.18 -1.19 3.87
N TYR A 115 11.27 -2.06 3.45
CA TYR A 115 10.07 -1.67 2.70
C TYR A 115 8.98 -2.72 2.81
N ARG A 116 7.76 -2.29 2.52
CA ARG A 116 6.62 -3.16 2.24
C ARG A 116 5.99 -2.74 0.94
N SER A 117 5.65 -3.71 0.09
CA SER A 117 4.93 -3.47 -1.16
C SER A 117 3.86 -4.51 -1.38
N ALA A 118 2.76 -4.12 -2.01
CA ALA A 118 1.70 -5.00 -2.46
C ALA A 118 1.38 -4.69 -3.93
N ILE A 119 1.21 -5.74 -4.73
CA ILE A 119 0.75 -5.67 -6.12
C ILE A 119 -0.54 -6.46 -6.21
N LEU A 120 -1.61 -5.81 -6.67
CA LEU A 120 -2.91 -6.42 -6.95
C LEU A 120 -3.11 -6.50 -8.47
N HIS A 121 -3.62 -7.62 -8.95
CA HIS A 121 -4.11 -7.78 -10.31
C HIS A 121 -5.57 -8.18 -10.31
N GLY A 122 -6.31 -7.69 -11.30
CA GLY A 122 -7.71 -8.03 -11.46
C GLY A 122 -8.45 -7.04 -12.35
N HIS A 123 -9.77 -6.98 -12.21
CA HIS A 123 -10.62 -6.19 -13.11
C HIS A 123 -11.41 -5.13 -12.33
N GLY A 124 -11.35 -3.90 -12.81
CA GLY A 124 -12.12 -2.76 -12.32
C GLY A 124 -13.43 -2.59 -13.08
N THR A 125 -14.54 -2.47 -12.34
CA THR A 125 -15.85 -2.09 -12.86
C THR A 125 -16.40 -0.89 -12.10
N VAL A 126 -17.20 -0.08 -12.77
CA VAL A 126 -17.85 1.07 -12.14
C VAL A 126 -18.93 0.59 -11.17
N VAL A 127 -18.94 1.10 -9.94
CA VAL A 127 -20.02 0.85 -8.98
C VAL A 127 -21.32 1.46 -9.50
N SER A 128 -22.35 0.64 -9.65
CA SER A 128 -23.64 1.02 -10.23
C SER A 128 -24.76 1.25 -9.19
N SER A 129 -24.66 0.63 -8.02
CA SER A 129 -25.61 0.83 -6.92
C SER A 129 -25.28 2.11 -6.16
N ASP A 130 -26.28 2.97 -5.95
CA ASP A 130 -26.12 4.18 -5.14
C ASP A 130 -25.77 3.84 -3.67
N GLU A 131 -26.29 2.73 -3.14
CA GLU A 131 -25.99 2.27 -1.77
C GLU A 131 -24.52 1.89 -1.63
N GLU A 132 -24.01 1.08 -2.56
CA GLU A 132 -22.61 0.67 -2.57
C GLU A 132 -21.68 1.85 -2.84
N LYS A 133 -22.10 2.78 -3.72
CA LYS A 133 -21.34 3.99 -4.01
C LYS A 133 -21.19 4.87 -2.77
N LEU A 134 -22.28 5.10 -2.03
CA LEU A 134 -22.25 5.86 -0.77
C LEU A 134 -21.39 5.16 0.29
N TRP A 135 -21.52 3.85 0.44
CA TRP A 135 -20.68 3.06 1.34
C TRP A 135 -19.19 3.17 0.97
N ALA A 136 -18.86 3.07 -0.31
CA ALA A 136 -17.47 3.15 -0.77
C ALA A 136 -16.90 4.56 -0.64
N MET A 137 -17.73 5.60 -0.87
CA MET A 137 -17.34 6.99 -0.60
C MET A 137 -17.03 7.20 0.89
N GLN A 138 -17.85 6.65 1.79
CA GLN A 138 -17.59 6.68 3.23
C GLN A 138 -16.30 5.92 3.57
N LEU A 139 -16.09 4.71 3.03
CA LEU A 139 -14.88 3.91 3.21
C LEU A 139 -13.62 4.70 2.79
N VAL A 140 -13.62 5.28 1.59
CA VAL A 140 -12.49 6.03 1.06
C VAL A 140 -12.27 7.34 1.82
N THR A 141 -13.33 8.03 2.23
CA THR A 141 -13.20 9.26 3.04
C THR A 141 -12.59 8.95 4.39
N ASN A 142 -13.06 7.88 5.05
CA ASN A 142 -12.59 7.47 6.36
C ASN A 142 -11.21 6.80 6.32
N SER A 143 -10.72 6.37 5.15
CA SER A 143 -9.34 5.90 5.00
C SER A 143 -8.31 7.04 5.01
N VAL A 144 -8.71 8.25 4.59
CA VAL A 144 -7.84 9.43 4.60
C VAL A 144 -7.67 9.95 6.03
N VAL A 145 -8.79 10.11 6.74
CA VAL A 145 -8.83 10.41 8.18
C VAL A 145 -10.01 9.63 8.77
N PRO A 146 -9.81 8.82 9.82
CA PRO A 146 -10.90 8.09 10.46
C PRO A 146 -12.05 9.01 10.91
N GLU A 147 -13.29 8.54 10.78
CA GLU A 147 -14.51 9.27 11.16
C GLU A 147 -14.75 10.57 10.36
N ARG A 148 -14.00 10.80 9.28
CA ARG A 148 -14.04 12.07 8.53
C ARG A 148 -15.34 12.29 7.78
N TYR A 149 -15.96 11.23 7.29
CA TYR A 149 -17.23 11.29 6.55
C TYR A 149 -18.33 11.86 7.45
N GLU A 150 -18.50 11.30 8.65
CA GLU A 150 -19.50 11.70 9.63
C GLU A 150 -19.21 13.10 10.21
N ASN A 151 -17.94 13.52 10.20
CA ASN A 151 -17.48 14.84 10.61
C ASN A 151 -17.40 15.84 9.42
N SER A 152 -18.19 15.60 8.37
CA SER A 152 -18.37 16.48 7.20
C SER A 152 -19.87 16.77 6.97
N ARG A 153 -20.21 17.64 6.00
CA ARG A 153 -21.61 17.82 5.60
C ARG A 153 -22.08 16.56 4.88
N VAL A 154 -23.05 15.87 5.46
CA VAL A 154 -23.63 14.63 4.90
C VAL A 154 -25.16 14.71 4.86
N PRO A 155 -25.82 13.99 3.93
CA PRO A 155 -25.22 13.23 2.82
C PRO A 155 -24.66 14.15 1.71
N PRO A 156 -23.83 13.61 0.79
CA PRO A 156 -23.47 14.32 -0.44
C PRO A 156 -24.72 14.78 -1.20
N ASP A 157 -24.63 15.93 -1.85
CA ASP A 157 -25.72 16.43 -2.68
C ASP A 157 -25.74 15.76 -4.07
N ASN A 158 -26.79 16.03 -4.85
CA ASN A 158 -26.96 15.41 -6.16
C ASN A 158 -25.81 15.73 -7.14
N ALA A 159 -25.22 16.91 -7.07
CA ALA A 159 -24.14 17.31 -7.97
C ALA A 159 -22.84 16.58 -7.61
N GLU A 160 -22.53 16.46 -6.31
CA GLU A 160 -21.42 15.66 -5.80
C GLU A 160 -21.59 14.18 -6.18
N MET A 161 -22.79 13.64 -6.04
CA MET A 161 -23.11 12.26 -6.42
C MET A 161 -22.99 12.00 -7.92
N GLN A 162 -23.33 12.95 -8.78
CA GLN A 162 -23.21 12.79 -10.23
C GLN A 162 -21.77 12.95 -10.74
N SER A 163 -20.99 13.82 -10.11
CA SER A 163 -19.61 14.11 -10.51
C SER A 163 -18.60 13.04 -10.06
N THR A 164 -18.89 12.36 -8.95
CA THR A 164 -18.02 11.34 -8.36
C THR A 164 -18.31 9.97 -8.95
N GLN A 165 -17.27 9.19 -9.24
CA GLN A 165 -17.38 7.77 -9.59
C GLN A 165 -16.46 6.94 -8.70
N ILE A 166 -16.95 5.76 -8.30
CA ILE A 166 -16.15 4.76 -7.61
C ILE A 166 -15.93 3.59 -8.57
N LEU A 167 -14.67 3.18 -8.70
CA LEU A 167 -14.28 1.96 -9.38
C LEU A 167 -14.07 0.87 -8.34
N LYS A 168 -14.75 -0.26 -8.51
CA LYS A 168 -14.57 -1.47 -7.70
C LYS A 168 -13.72 -2.44 -8.47
N MET A 169 -12.55 -2.77 -7.93
CA MET A 169 -11.66 -3.77 -8.49
C MET A 169 -11.80 -5.09 -7.75
N ARG A 170 -12.21 -6.13 -8.48
CA ARG A 170 -12.07 -7.52 -8.01
C ARG A 170 -10.60 -7.88 -7.99
N ILE A 171 -10.12 -8.39 -6.85
CA ILE A 171 -8.72 -8.78 -6.68
C ILE A 171 -8.60 -10.27 -7.05
N GLU A 172 -8.11 -10.55 -8.25
CA GLU A 172 -7.99 -11.91 -8.76
C GLU A 172 -6.71 -12.60 -8.28
N SER A 173 -5.62 -11.84 -8.22
CA SER A 173 -4.38 -12.28 -7.62
C SER A 173 -3.67 -11.12 -6.96
N ALA A 174 -2.86 -11.42 -5.95
CA ALA A 174 -2.01 -10.42 -5.33
C ALA A 174 -0.71 -11.04 -4.84
N SER A 175 0.31 -10.19 -4.69
CA SER A 175 1.57 -10.55 -4.05
C SER A 175 2.06 -9.40 -3.19
N GLY A 176 2.62 -9.74 -2.04
CA GLY A 176 3.30 -8.81 -1.15
C GLY A 176 4.79 -9.10 -1.11
N LYS A 177 5.57 -8.07 -0.80
CA LYS A 177 6.99 -8.21 -0.50
C LYS A 177 7.37 -7.32 0.67
N VAL A 178 7.97 -7.92 1.68
CA VAL A 178 8.34 -7.24 2.92
C VAL A 178 9.82 -7.51 3.19
N ARG A 179 10.59 -6.43 3.32
CA ARG A 179 11.97 -6.48 3.77
C ARG A 179 12.10 -5.64 5.02
N GLU A 180 12.54 -6.28 6.10
CA GLU A 180 12.85 -5.65 7.37
C GLU A 180 14.23 -6.14 7.83
N GLY A 181 14.80 -5.46 8.81
CA GLY A 181 16.00 -5.88 9.52
C GLY A 181 17.26 -5.11 9.18
N VAL A 182 18.32 -5.49 9.89
CA VAL A 182 19.67 -4.91 9.82
C VAL A 182 20.41 -5.27 8.51
N PRO A 183 21.53 -4.60 8.20
CA PRO A 183 22.43 -5.00 7.11
C PRO A 183 22.91 -6.45 7.22
N GLU A 184 23.20 -7.07 6.07
CA GLU A 184 23.87 -8.37 5.97
C GLU A 184 24.92 -8.30 4.87
N ASP A 185 26.17 -8.06 5.28
CA ASP A 185 27.31 -7.93 4.39
C ASP A 185 27.97 -9.29 4.09
N GLU A 186 28.82 -9.31 3.06
CA GLU A 186 29.57 -10.52 2.72
C GLU A 186 30.62 -10.84 3.80
N ARG A 187 30.80 -12.14 4.08
CA ARG A 187 31.76 -12.60 5.10
C ARG A 187 33.19 -12.13 4.85
N LYS A 188 33.57 -11.88 3.59
CA LYS A 188 34.90 -11.38 3.24
C LYS A 188 35.12 -9.94 3.71
N ASP A 189 34.08 -9.11 3.68
CA ASP A 189 34.14 -7.69 4.07
C ASP A 189 33.98 -7.55 5.58
N MET A 190 33.14 -8.40 6.21
CA MET A 190 33.03 -8.49 7.68
C MET A 190 34.28 -9.03 8.39
N LYS A 191 35.34 -9.40 7.65
CA LYS A 191 36.63 -9.85 8.19
C LYS A 191 37.78 -8.87 7.92
N ARG A 192 37.45 -7.70 7.39
CA ARG A 192 38.41 -6.68 6.99
C ARG A 192 38.34 -5.51 7.95
N ASP A 193 39.26 -5.48 8.91
CA ASP A 193 39.32 -4.42 9.92
C ASP A 193 39.46 -3.02 9.26
N ASP A 194 40.21 -2.93 8.15
CA ASP A 194 40.34 -1.69 7.37
C ASP A 194 38.99 -1.14 6.86
N VAL A 195 38.06 -2.03 6.52
CA VAL A 195 36.70 -1.66 6.08
C VAL A 195 35.79 -1.41 7.28
N LEU A 196 35.85 -2.26 8.31
CA LEU A 196 35.02 -2.13 9.51
C LEU A 196 35.32 -0.86 10.31
N ASP A 197 36.58 -0.41 10.31
CA ASP A 197 37.01 0.80 11.02
C ASP A 197 36.74 2.09 10.22
N SER A 198 36.51 1.99 8.91
CA SER A 198 36.35 3.16 8.02
C SER A 198 34.94 3.35 7.45
N VAL A 199 34.09 2.31 7.47
CA VAL A 199 32.75 2.33 6.86
C VAL A 199 31.68 2.07 7.91
N TRP A 200 30.81 3.05 8.12
CA TRP A 200 29.63 2.89 8.97
C TRP A 200 28.57 2.02 8.26
N THR A 201 27.98 1.07 9.00
CA THR A 201 26.88 0.21 8.56
C THR A 201 25.72 0.30 9.53
N GLY A 202 24.49 0.27 9.03
CA GLY A 202 23.30 0.41 9.86
C GLY A 202 22.03 0.67 9.08
N VAL A 203 20.97 1.04 9.80
CA VAL A 203 19.68 1.39 9.20
C VAL A 203 19.30 2.80 9.64
N ILE A 204 18.89 3.63 8.69
CA ILE A 204 18.18 4.89 8.97
C ILE A 204 16.68 4.59 8.85
N PRO A 205 15.90 4.52 9.95
CA PRO A 205 14.46 4.32 9.87
C PRO A 205 13.80 5.46 9.10
N VAL A 206 12.86 5.12 8.23
CA VAL A 206 12.11 6.09 7.42
C VAL A 206 10.64 5.90 7.68
N TYR A 207 9.93 7.00 7.94
CA TYR A 207 8.49 6.98 8.10
C TYR A 207 7.90 8.35 7.78
N GLU A 208 6.65 8.35 7.32
CA GLU A 208 5.90 9.59 7.06
C GLU A 208 5.33 10.12 8.37
N LYS A 209 5.78 11.30 8.80
CA LYS A 209 5.21 12.00 9.94
C LYS A 209 4.12 12.97 9.47
N LEU A 210 2.91 12.82 9.96
CA LEU A 210 1.85 13.81 9.84
C LEU A 210 2.21 15.04 10.68
N GLY A 211 2.15 16.22 10.05
CA GLY A 211 2.42 17.50 10.72
C GLY A 211 1.24 18.00 11.54
N GLU A 212 1.44 19.13 12.21
CA GLU A 212 0.38 19.83 12.95
C GLU A 212 -0.75 20.28 12.00
N PRO A 213 -2.03 20.00 12.31
CA PRO A 213 -3.14 20.42 11.47
C PRO A 213 -3.21 21.93 11.32
N VAL A 214 -3.25 22.40 10.07
CA VAL A 214 -3.36 23.82 9.74
C VAL A 214 -4.79 24.14 9.33
N GLY A 215 -5.40 25.14 9.98
CA GLY A 215 -6.75 25.59 9.66
C GLY A 215 -6.86 26.14 8.24
N GLY A 216 -7.92 25.76 7.53
CA GLY A 216 -8.21 26.28 6.19
C GLY A 216 -8.68 27.75 6.20
N PRO A 217 -8.66 28.45 5.05
CA PRO A 217 -8.88 29.89 4.96
C PRO A 217 -10.28 30.38 5.40
N TYR A 218 -11.27 29.48 5.45
CA TYR A 218 -12.64 29.74 5.90
C TYR A 218 -13.03 28.94 7.15
N ASN A 219 -12.08 28.26 7.80
CA ASN A 219 -12.36 27.50 9.02
C ASN A 219 -12.77 28.45 10.16
N ARG A 220 -13.91 28.15 10.80
CA ARG A 220 -14.41 28.87 11.98
C ARG A 220 -14.36 28.03 13.26
N VAL A 221 -13.98 26.76 13.16
CA VAL A 221 -13.81 25.87 14.31
C VAL A 221 -12.48 26.20 14.98
N LYS A 222 -12.54 26.67 16.24
CA LYS A 222 -11.36 27.16 16.97
C LYS A 222 -10.34 26.07 17.25
N GLU A 223 -10.83 24.91 17.70
CA GLU A 223 -10.00 23.77 18.08
C GLU A 223 -9.99 22.71 17.00
N VAL A 224 -8.86 22.04 16.82
CA VAL A 224 -8.78 20.87 15.96
C VAL A 224 -9.66 19.76 16.57
N PRO A 225 -10.63 19.20 15.80
CA PRO A 225 -11.50 18.13 16.28
C PRO A 225 -10.71 16.95 16.84
N GLU A 226 -11.24 16.30 17.87
CA GLU A 226 -10.55 15.22 18.56
C GLU A 226 -10.19 14.05 17.63
N HIS A 227 -11.07 13.65 16.72
CA HIS A 227 -10.80 12.57 15.76
C HIS A 227 -9.55 12.85 14.88
N VAL A 228 -9.33 14.12 14.50
CA VAL A 228 -8.16 14.53 13.72
C VAL A 228 -6.89 14.48 14.58
N ARG A 229 -6.95 14.99 15.83
CA ARG A 229 -5.80 14.95 16.75
C ARG A 229 -5.40 13.50 17.06
N ARG A 230 -6.37 12.66 17.44
CA ARG A 230 -6.15 11.22 17.71
C ARG A 230 -5.55 10.51 16.51
N PHE A 231 -6.03 10.83 15.29
CA PHE A 231 -5.47 10.26 14.07
C PHE A 231 -4.01 10.66 13.88
N VAL A 232 -3.67 11.95 13.98
CA VAL A 232 -2.30 12.44 13.82
C VAL A 232 -1.36 11.77 14.82
N ASP A 233 -1.72 11.77 16.09
CA ASP A 233 -0.90 11.20 17.17
C ASP A 233 -0.74 9.69 17.02
N GLY A 234 -1.85 8.97 16.81
CA GLY A 234 -1.86 7.52 16.68
C GLY A 234 -1.11 7.03 15.44
N GLU A 235 -1.30 7.69 14.31
CA GLU A 235 -0.65 7.31 13.05
C GLU A 235 0.85 7.61 13.09
N ASN A 236 1.25 8.74 13.67
CA ASN A 236 2.67 9.06 13.90
C ASN A 236 3.34 8.02 14.80
N ALA A 237 2.70 7.66 15.92
CA ALA A 237 3.22 6.64 16.83
C ALA A 237 3.35 5.28 16.13
N ARG A 238 2.30 4.85 15.42
CA ARG A 238 2.29 3.57 14.70
C ARG A 238 3.39 3.48 13.64
N ARG A 239 3.55 4.53 12.82
CA ARG A 239 4.55 4.57 11.76
C ARG A 239 5.97 4.61 12.30
N TRP A 240 6.20 5.41 13.36
CA TRP A 240 7.49 5.46 14.04
C TRP A 240 7.86 4.10 14.64
N THR A 241 6.94 3.49 15.40
CA THR A 241 7.16 2.18 16.04
C THR A 241 7.51 1.13 14.99
N TYR A 242 6.73 1.03 13.91
CA TYR A 242 6.99 0.08 12.85
C TYR A 242 8.38 0.25 12.23
N ALA A 243 8.74 1.48 11.82
CA ALA A 243 10.02 1.74 11.17
C ALA A 243 11.22 1.45 12.10
N VAL A 244 11.13 1.83 13.38
CA VAL A 244 12.17 1.58 14.38
C VAL A 244 12.30 0.09 14.68
N GLU A 245 11.21 -0.63 14.89
CA GLU A 245 11.24 -2.07 15.13
C GLU A 245 11.78 -2.82 13.91
N ALA A 246 11.28 -2.51 12.72
CA ALA A 246 11.75 -3.08 11.47
C ALA A 246 13.26 -2.88 11.29
N SER A 247 13.81 -1.72 11.67
CA SER A 247 15.25 -1.43 11.56
C SER A 247 16.14 -2.30 12.47
N ARG A 248 15.56 -2.93 13.51
CA ARG A 248 16.28 -3.71 14.53
C ARG A 248 16.08 -5.22 14.40
N LYS A 249 15.20 -5.66 13.50
CA LYS A 249 14.99 -7.09 13.25
C LYS A 249 16.29 -7.73 12.71
N PRO A 250 16.51 -9.03 12.93
CA PRO A 250 17.58 -9.75 12.27
C PRO A 250 17.47 -9.61 10.75
N ALA A 251 18.61 -9.65 10.05
CA ALA A 251 18.60 -9.60 8.59
C ALA A 251 17.77 -10.75 7.99
N PRO A 252 17.09 -10.53 6.84
CA PRO A 252 16.28 -11.56 6.21
C PRO A 252 17.10 -12.80 5.85
N VAL A 253 16.68 -13.97 6.33
CA VAL A 253 17.38 -15.22 6.04
C VAL A 253 17.17 -15.60 4.57
N LYS A 254 18.21 -15.46 3.75
CA LYS A 254 18.14 -15.74 2.30
C LYS A 254 17.83 -17.22 1.97
N ARG A 255 18.25 -18.14 2.84
CA ARG A 255 17.93 -19.58 2.86
C ARG A 255 18.57 -20.22 4.10
N VAL A 256 17.86 -21.06 4.84
CA VAL A 256 18.51 -22.02 5.74
C VAL A 256 19.25 -23.01 4.85
N LYS A 257 20.59 -23.06 4.91
CA LYS A 257 21.32 -24.19 4.33
C LYS A 257 20.80 -25.43 5.04
N LYS A 258 20.25 -26.41 4.29
CA LYS A 258 20.05 -27.76 4.84
C LYS A 258 21.39 -28.17 5.45
N GLN A 259 21.44 -28.30 6.77
CA GLN A 259 22.56 -28.99 7.41
C GLN A 259 22.52 -30.40 6.81
N ASN A 260 23.56 -30.74 6.04
CA ASN A 260 23.79 -32.13 5.70
C ASN A 260 23.91 -32.87 7.03
N GLN A 261 22.92 -33.71 7.34
CA GLN A 261 23.07 -34.76 8.33
C GLN A 261 24.24 -35.60 7.82
N VAL A 262 25.37 -35.49 8.52
CA VAL A 262 26.47 -36.43 8.38
C VAL A 262 25.98 -37.68 9.12
N GLU A 263 25.93 -38.79 8.38
CA GLU A 263 25.69 -40.15 8.87
C GLU A 263 26.62 -40.53 10.03
#